data_AF-A0A673HST5-F1
#
_entry.id   AF-A0A673HST5-F1
#
_cell.length_a   1.000
_cell.length_b   1.000
_cell.length_c   1.000
_cell.angle_alpha   90.00
_cell.angle_beta   90.00
_cell.angle_gamma   90.00
#
_symmetry.space_group_name_H-M   'P 1'
#
loop_
_entity.id
_entity.type
_entity.pdbx_description
1 polymer ?
#
loop_
_entity_poly.entity_id
_entity_poly.type
_entity_poly.pdbx_seq_one_letter_code
_entity_poly.pdbx_strand_id
1 'polypeptide(L)' 'HLSCKAIPFNKQDYQSLKQECLAKGTLFCDPTFPAESDSLGYNELGRSPRANKLINHTE' A
#
# COMPACT_ATOMS: atom_id res chain seq x y z
N HIS A 1 34.78 2.46 9.17
CA HIS A 1 33.54 1.70 8.90
C HIS A 1 32.40 2.70 8.83
N LEU A 2 32.08 3.20 7.63
CA LEU A 2 30.92 4.08 7.45
C LEU A 2 29.68 3.19 7.50
N SER A 3 28.87 3.35 8.54
CA SER A 3 27.60 2.63 8.69
C SER A 3 26.62 3.10 7.63
N CYS A 4 26.24 2.21 6.72
CA CYS A 4 25.17 2.45 5.75
C CYS A 4 23.83 2.31 6.50
N LYS A 5 23.25 3.42 6.98
CA LYS A 5 21.88 3.40 7.49
C LYS A 5 20.90 3.75 6.38
N ALA A 6 19.90 2.90 6.18
CA ALA A 6 18.79 3.18 5.29
C ALA A 6 17.95 4.35 5.84
N ILE A 7 17.51 5.23 4.95
CA ILE A 7 16.63 6.35 5.29
C ILE A 7 15.17 5.89 5.18
N PRO A 8 14.30 6.18 6.16
CA PRO A 8 12.89 5.85 6.07
C PRO A 8 12.21 6.51 4.85
N PHE A 9 11.59 5.70 4.00
CA PHE A 9 10.74 6.19 2.91
C PHE A 9 9.39 6.67 3.47
N ASN A 10 8.86 7.78 2.96
CA ASN A 10 7.57 8.36 3.39
C ASN A 10 7.41 8.52 4.91
N LYS A 11 8.51 8.69 5.66
CA LYS A 11 8.52 8.77 7.13
C LYS A 11 7.93 7.52 7.82
N GLN A 12 7.90 6.37 7.13
CA GLN A 12 7.47 5.11 7.69
C GLN A 12 8.63 4.44 8.43
N ASP A 13 8.56 4.41 9.76
CA ASP A 13 9.52 3.69 10.61
C ASP A 13 8.99 2.29 10.95
N TYR A 14 9.69 1.24 10.51
CA TYR A 14 9.26 -0.15 10.69
C TYR A 14 9.03 -0.52 12.16
N GLN A 15 9.93 -0.10 13.07
CA GLN A 15 9.85 -0.50 14.47
C GLN A 15 8.64 0.14 15.15
N SER A 16 8.39 1.42 14.89
CA SER A 16 7.23 2.15 15.40
C SER A 16 5.92 1.55 14.89
N LEU A 17 5.82 1.27 13.58
CA LEU A 17 4.63 0.68 12.96
C LEU A 17 4.34 -0.73 13.50
N LYS A 18 5.38 -1.56 13.67
CA LYS A 18 5.25 -2.90 14.25
C LYS A 18 4.76 -2.84 15.69
N GLN A 19 5.35 -1.96 16.51
CA GLN A 19 4.95 -1.80 17.91
C GLN A 19 3.49 -1.37 18.04
N GLU A 20 3.04 -0.43 17.20
CA GLU A 20 1.65 0.02 17.18
C GLU A 20 0.68 -1.12 16.83
N CYS A 21 0.98 -1.90 15.79
CA CYS A 21 0.15 -3.03 15.38
C CYS A 21 0.06 -4.10 16.47
N LEU A 22 1.18 -4.41 17.14
CA LEU A 22 1.21 -5.35 18.26
C LEU A 22 0.40 -4.85 19.45
N ALA A 23 0.53 -3.56 19.80
CA ALA A 23 -0.23 -2.96 20.90
C ALA A 23 -1.74 -2.95 20.63
N LYS A 24 -2.14 -2.79 19.37
CA LYS A 24 -3.55 -2.84 18.94
C LYS A 24 -4.07 -4.25 18.69
N GLY A 25 -3.19 -5.25 18.57
CA GLY A 25 -3.57 -6.61 18.18
C GLY A 25 -4.07 -6.71 16.74
N THR A 26 -3.60 -5.84 15.84
CA THR A 26 -4.05 -5.75 14.45
C THR A 26 -2.92 -6.09 13.48
N LEU A 27 -3.28 -6.49 12.25
CA LEU A 27 -2.31 -6.58 11.15
C LEU A 27 -2.05 -5.19 10.55
N PHE A 28 -0.84 -4.99 10.02
CA PHE A 28 -0.49 -3.76 9.33
C PHE A 28 -1.11 -3.75 7.92
N CYS A 29 -1.71 -2.63 7.56
CA CYS A 29 -2.11 -2.31 6.20
C CYS A 29 -1.37 -1.04 5.79
N ASP A 30 -0.63 -1.07 4.68
CA ASP A 30 0.21 0.07 4.27
C ASP A 30 -0.66 1.25 3.79
N PRO A 31 -0.66 2.38 4.49
CA PRO A 31 -1.46 3.54 4.09
C PRO A 31 -0.85 4.29 2.90
N THR A 32 0.44 4.07 2.60
CA THR A 32 1.16 4.73 1.51
C THR A 32 1.18 3.90 0.23
N PHE A 33 0.88 2.61 0.34
CA PHE A 33 0.79 1.67 -0.78
C PHE A 33 -0.33 0.65 -0.53
N PRO A 34 -1.60 1.07 -0.63
CA PRO A 34 -2.74 0.24 -0.26
C PRO A 34 -2.89 -0.97 -1.19
N ALA A 35 -3.58 -2.03 -0.74
CA ALA A 35 -3.81 -3.23 -1.54
C ALA A 35 -4.92 -3.06 -2.59
N GLU A 36 -4.88 -1.97 -3.35
CA GLU A 36 -5.88 -1.55 -4.33
C GLU A 36 -5.34 -1.66 -5.76
N SER A 37 -6.24 -1.62 -6.76
CA SER A 37 -5.86 -1.70 -8.17
C SER A 37 -4.82 -0.66 -8.60
N ASP A 38 -4.83 0.52 -7.98
CA ASP A 38 -3.89 1.60 -8.31
C ASP A 38 -2.45 1.27 -7.91
N SER A 39 -2.26 0.36 -6.94
CA SER A 39 -0.94 -0.13 -6.52
C SER A 39 -0.37 -1.19 -7.47
N LEU A 40 -1.19 -1.79 -8.33
CA LEU A 40 -0.71 -2.74 -9.36
C LEU A 40 0.00 -2.03 -10.51
N GLY A 41 -0.26 -0.74 -10.70
CA GLY A 41 0.34 0.08 -11.75
C GLY A 41 -0.70 0.83 -12.56
N TYR A 42 -0.31 1.30 -13.74
CA TYR A 42 -1.14 2.08 -14.64
C TYR A 42 -1.44 1.30 -15.93
N ASN A 43 -2.62 1.54 -16.52
CA ASN A 43 -3.09 1.01 -17.79
C ASN A 43 -3.31 -0.52 -17.86
N GLU A 44 -2.24 -1.31 -17.97
CA GLU A 44 -2.32 -2.76 -18.22
C GLU A 44 -2.56 -3.58 -16.94
N LEU A 45 -2.08 -3.09 -15.80
CA LEU A 45 -2.20 -3.77 -14.49
C LEU A 45 -3.12 -3.03 -13.50
N GLY A 46 -3.37 -1.74 -13.74
CA GLY A 46 -4.26 -0.92 -12.92
C GLY A 46 -5.72 -0.95 -13.38
N ARG A 47 -6.54 -0.03 -12.87
CA ARG A 47 -7.92 0.16 -13.39
C ARG A 47 -7.86 0.55 -14.87
N SER A 48 -8.08 -0.40 -15.77
CA SER A 48 -8.34 -0.06 -17.17
C SER A 48 -9.72 0.62 -17.27
N PRO A 49 -9.89 1.63 -18.15
CA PRO A 49 -11.20 2.26 -18.39
C PRO A 49 -12.29 1.25 -18.78
N ARG A 50 -11.90 0.08 -19.32
CA ARG A 50 -12.83 -1.01 -19.68
C ARG A 50 -13.38 -1.75 -18.47
N ALA A 51 -12.61 -1.90 -17.38
CA ALA A 51 -13.08 -2.57 -16.18
C ALA A 51 -14.24 -1.80 -15.50
N ASN A 52 -14.21 -0.46 -15.60
CA ASN A 52 -15.29 0.40 -15.08
C ASN A 52 -16.62 0.25 -15.86
N LYS A 53 -16.58 -0.21 -17.11
CA LYS A 53 -17.81 -0.41 -17.90
C LYS A 53 -18.57 -1.67 -17.48
N LEU A 54 -17.87 -2.71 -17.00
CA LEU A 54 -18.51 -3.95 -16.57
C LEU A 54 -19.21 -3.83 -15.22
N ILE A 55 -18.72 -2.98 -14.31
CA ILE A 55 -19.35 -2.77 -12.99
C ILE A 55 -20.61 -1.90 -13.04
N ASN A 56 -20.74 -0.99 -14.01
CA ASN A 56 -21.91 -0.09 -14.13
C ASN A 56 -23.06 -0.65 -14.99
N HIS A 57 -22.98 -1.90 -15.47
CA HIS A 57 -24.03 -2.55 -16.27
C HIS A 57 -24.69 -3.73 -15.53
N THR A 58 -24.50 -3.84 -14.22
CA THR A 58 -25.08 -4.91 -13.37
C THR A 58 -26.11 -4.39 -12.36
N GLU A 59 -26.69 -3.21 -12.58
CA GLU A 59 -27.96 -2.79 -11.98
C GLU A 59 -29.08 -2.80 -13.01
#